data_AF-A0AAU9U7S0-F1
#
_entry.id   AF-A0AAU9U7S0-F1
#
_cell.length_a   1.000
_cell.length_b   1.000
_cell.length_c   1.000
_cell.angle_alpha   90.00
_cell.angle_beta   90.00
_cell.angle_gamma   90.00
#
_symmetry.space_group_name_H-M   'P 1'
#
loop_
_entity.id
_entity.type
_entity.pdbx_description
1 polymer ?
#
loop_
_entity_poly.entity_id
_entity_poly.type
_entity_poly.pdbx_seq_one_letter_code
_entity_poly.pdbx_strand_id
1 'polypeptide(L)'
;MCHYFWVVCDGIGDVVFALDLVVQLRTGYLEQGLMVYDSKKLAKHYIYSRAFLLDITALAPLDLLQLKIGTNPLIRFPRFLKVYRAVNCYYIVESRTVYPNFWRVINLIHILLILAHWFGCFYFLLSEAEGFQGDWAYPHRPGDYATLTRKYLGSLYWSTLTLTTIGDLPTPETNAE
;
A
#
# COMPACT_ATOMS: atom_id res chain seq x y z
N MET A 1 21.54 12.22 -4.60
CA MET A 1 21.59 10.80 -5.02
C MET A 1 20.23 10.08 -4.82
N CYS A 2 19.45 10.39 -3.79
CA CYS A 2 18.17 9.72 -3.52
C CYS A 2 17.06 9.92 -4.57
N HIS A 3 16.91 11.11 -5.18
CA HIS A 3 15.75 11.38 -6.06
C HIS A 3 15.71 10.48 -7.31
N TYR A 4 16.84 10.30 -7.98
CA TYR A 4 16.92 9.42 -9.17
C TYR A 4 16.67 7.95 -8.82
N PHE A 5 17.16 7.50 -7.66
CA PHE A 5 16.91 6.13 -7.19
C PHE A 5 15.41 5.86 -7.02
N TRP A 6 14.68 6.76 -6.34
CA TRP A 6 13.23 6.62 -6.17
C TRP A 6 12.48 6.62 -7.51
N VAL A 7 12.84 7.51 -8.44
CA VAL A 7 12.22 7.55 -9.78
C VAL A 7 12.48 6.26 -10.56
N VAL A 8 13.68 5.69 -10.49
CA VAL A 8 14.02 4.43 -11.14
C VAL A 8 13.22 3.27 -10.53
N CYS A 9 13.14 3.19 -9.19
CA CYS A 9 12.32 2.18 -8.51
C CYS A 9 10.84 2.29 -8.88
N ASP A 10 10.32 3.52 -8.94
CA ASP A 10 8.94 3.79 -9.35
C ASP A 10 8.70 3.30 -10.79
N GLY A 11 9.61 3.64 -11.71
CA GLY A 11 9.52 3.22 -13.12
C GLY A 11 9.60 1.70 -13.30
N ILE A 12 10.42 1.00 -12.51
CA ILE A 12 10.47 -0.47 -12.52
C ILE A 12 9.11 -1.05 -12.08
N GLY A 13 8.50 -0.48 -11.04
CA GLY A 13 7.17 -0.88 -10.58
C GLY A 13 6.10 -0.74 -11.66
N ASP A 14 6.11 0.38 -12.39
CA ASP A 14 5.16 0.64 -13.47
C ASP A 14 5.34 -0.33 -14.65
N VAL A 15 6.59 -0.68 -14.98
CA VAL A 15 6.89 -1.73 -15.98
C VAL A 15 6.34 -3.07 -15.54
N VAL A 16 6.52 -3.46 -14.27
CA VAL A 16 5.96 -4.71 -13.73
C VAL A 16 4.44 -4.70 -13.82
N PHE A 17 3.79 -3.57 -13.53
CA PHE A 17 2.34 -3.46 -13.62
C PHE A 17 1.83 -3.55 -15.06
N ALA A 18 2.54 -2.97 -16.02
CA ALA A 18 2.23 -3.09 -17.43
C ALA A 18 2.40 -4.53 -17.93
N LEU A 19 3.46 -5.23 -17.52
CA LEU A 19 3.67 -6.63 -17.85
C LEU A 19 2.57 -7.53 -17.28
N ASP A 20 2.15 -7.30 -16.04
CA ASP A 20 1.06 -8.04 -15.40
C ASP A 20 -0.28 -7.86 -16.16
N LEU A 21 -0.56 -6.66 -16.70
CA LEU A 21 -1.72 -6.43 -17.58
C LEU A 21 -1.64 -7.28 -18.86
N VAL A 22 -0.47 -7.33 -19.50
CA VAL A 22 -0.24 -8.16 -20.71
C VAL A 22 -0.44 -9.65 -20.40
N VAL A 23 0.04 -10.12 -19.25
CA VAL A 23 -0.20 -11.49 -18.79
C VAL A 23 -1.69 -11.72 -18.56
N GLN A 24 -2.38 -10.77 -17.92
CA GLN A 24 -3.79 -10.89 -17.58
C GLN A 24 -4.71 -10.93 -18.80
N LEU A 25 -4.35 -10.24 -19.89
CA LEU A 25 -5.03 -10.35 -21.20
C LEU A 25 -4.98 -11.77 -21.79
N ARG A 26 -4.00 -12.58 -21.39
CA ARG A 26 -3.81 -13.97 -21.83
C ARG A 26 -4.19 -15.01 -20.77
N THR A 27 -4.61 -14.58 -19.59
CA THR A 27 -4.99 -15.50 -18.51
C THR A 27 -6.31 -16.20 -18.86
N GLY A 28 -6.29 -17.53 -18.85
CA GLY A 28 -7.47 -18.36 -19.09
C GLY A 28 -8.54 -18.17 -18.01
N TYR A 29 -9.81 -18.21 -18.41
CA TYR A 29 -10.94 -18.29 -17.50
C TYR A 29 -11.71 -19.60 -17.69
N LEU A 30 -12.47 -19.99 -16.66
CA LEU A 30 -13.32 -21.17 -16.68
C LEU A 30 -14.70 -20.80 -17.24
N GLU A 31 -15.12 -21.47 -18.30
CA GLU A 31 -16.46 -21.36 -18.88
C GLU A 31 -17.11 -22.75 -18.82
N GLN A 32 -18.18 -22.88 -18.04
CA GLN A 32 -18.91 -24.16 -17.87
C GLN A 32 -18.03 -25.35 -17.44
N GLY A 33 -16.99 -25.09 -16.64
CA GLY A 33 -16.08 -26.14 -16.15
C GLY A 33 -14.92 -26.49 -17.08
N LEU A 34 -14.86 -25.89 -18.27
CA LEU A 34 -13.74 -26.04 -19.21
C LEU A 34 -12.88 -24.77 -19.25
N MET A 35 -11.56 -24.94 -19.29
CA MET A 35 -10.63 -23.82 -19.46
C MET A 35 -10.58 -23.40 -20.92
N VAL A 36 -10.91 -22.14 -21.20
CA VAL A 36 -10.88 -21.56 -22.55
C VAL A 36 -9.50 -20.95 -22.81
N TYR A 37 -8.93 -21.21 -23.99
CA TYR A 37 -7.59 -20.72 -24.38
C TYR A 37 -7.60 -19.74 -25.57
N ASP A 38 -8.76 -19.47 -26.18
CA ASP A 38 -8.85 -18.57 -27.33
C ASP A 38 -8.52 -17.13 -26.94
N SER A 39 -7.38 -16.63 -27.43
CA SER A 39 -6.84 -15.31 -27.07
C SER A 39 -7.80 -14.15 -27.34
N LYS A 40 -8.65 -14.24 -28.38
CA LYS A 40 -9.64 -13.19 -28.67
C LYS A 40 -10.76 -13.16 -27.63
N LYS A 41 -11.20 -14.34 -27.19
CA LYS A 41 -12.25 -14.50 -26.18
C LYS A 41 -11.74 -14.08 -24.80
N LEU A 42 -10.51 -14.43 -24.46
CA LEU A 42 -9.83 -14.03 -23.22
C LEU A 42 -9.70 -12.50 -23.11
N ALA A 43 -9.18 -11.85 -24.14
CA ALA A 43 -9.00 -10.40 -24.15
C ALA A 43 -10.34 -9.67 -24.01
N LYS A 44 -11.39 -10.09 -24.75
CA LYS A 44 -12.72 -9.48 -24.67
C LYS A 44 -13.35 -9.64 -23.29
N HIS A 45 -13.19 -10.82 -22.67
CA HIS A 45 -13.70 -11.08 -21.32
C HIS A 45 -12.99 -10.20 -20.28
N TYR A 46 -11.67 -10.11 -20.35
CA TYR A 46 -10.89 -9.29 -19.42
C TYR A 46 -11.18 -7.79 -19.57
N ILE A 47 -11.28 -7.25 -20.79
CA ILE A 47 -11.58 -5.83 -21.04
C ILE A 47 -12.93 -5.41 -20.45
N TYR A 48 -13.93 -6.30 -20.47
CA TYR A 48 -15.24 -6.02 -19.88
C TYR A 48 -15.28 -6.25 -18.36
N SER A 49 -14.24 -6.84 -17.78
CA SER A 49 -14.17 -7.10 -16.34
C SER A 49 -13.79 -5.84 -15.56
N ARG A 50 -14.26 -5.78 -14.31
CA ARG A 50 -13.88 -4.72 -13.36
C ARG A 50 -12.39 -4.69 -13.09
N ALA A 51 -11.69 -5.83 -13.21
CA ALA A 51 -10.25 -5.92 -13.03
C ALA A 51 -9.49 -5.01 -14.00
N PHE A 52 -9.92 -4.95 -15.26
CA PHE A 52 -9.28 -4.10 -16.27
C PHE A 52 -9.42 -2.60 -15.96
N LEU A 53 -10.58 -2.18 -15.45
CA LEU A 53 -10.78 -0.79 -14.99
C LEU A 53 -9.84 -0.45 -13.83
N LEU A 54 -9.70 -1.36 -12.85
CA LEU A 54 -8.76 -1.19 -11.73
C LEU A 54 -7.30 -1.15 -12.21
N ASP A 55 -6.93 -2.01 -13.17
CA ASP A 55 -5.56 -2.05 -13.70
C ASP A 55 -5.21 -0.80 -14.51
N ILE A 56 -6.13 -0.30 -15.35
CA ILE A 56 -5.93 0.95 -16.09
C ILE A 56 -5.85 2.15 -15.15
N THR A 57 -6.71 2.21 -14.13
CA THR A 57 -6.69 3.33 -13.17
C THR A 57 -5.44 3.31 -12.30
N ALA A 58 -4.92 2.14 -11.95
CA ALA A 58 -3.65 1.99 -11.27
C ALA A 58 -2.44 2.36 -12.14
N LEU A 59 -2.53 2.14 -13.46
CA LEU A 59 -1.51 2.50 -14.46
C LEU A 59 -1.73 3.90 -15.07
N ALA A 60 -2.69 4.67 -14.55
CA ALA A 60 -3.06 5.96 -15.12
C ALA A 60 -1.85 6.90 -15.15
N PRO A 61 -1.71 7.75 -16.18
CA PRO A 61 -0.54 8.62 -16.42
C PRO A 61 -0.41 9.79 -15.43
N LEU A 62 -0.84 9.61 -14.19
CA LEU A 62 -0.75 10.58 -13.11
C LEU A 62 0.72 10.88 -12.74
N ASP A 63 1.63 9.94 -13.01
CA ASP A 63 3.07 10.16 -12.85
C ASP A 63 3.65 11.15 -13.88
N LEU A 64 3.05 11.26 -15.08
CA LEU A 64 3.43 12.30 -16.05
C LEU A 64 2.97 13.69 -15.59
N LEU A 65 1.85 13.76 -14.85
CA LEU A 65 1.39 14.99 -14.19
C LEU A 65 2.32 15.41 -13.04
N GLN A 66 2.97 14.45 -12.36
CA GLN A 66 3.97 14.72 -11.33
C GLN A 66 5.20 15.48 -11.88
N LEU A 67 5.59 15.23 -13.14
CA LEU A 67 6.66 15.99 -13.81
C LEU A 67 6.29 17.46 -14.05
N LYS A 68 4.99 17.80 -14.10
CA LYS A 68 4.48 19.16 -14.37
C LYS A 68 4.14 19.95 -13.11
N ILE A 69 3.63 19.29 -12.07
CA ILE A 69 3.06 19.94 -10.86
C ILE A 69 4.04 19.92 -9.66
N GLY A 70 5.10 19.11 -9.72
CA GLY A 70 6.05 18.92 -8.62
C GLY A 70 5.85 17.58 -7.92
N THR A 71 6.84 17.16 -7.11
CA THR A 71 6.86 15.87 -6.43
C THR A 71 5.88 15.81 -5.26
N ASN A 72 4.62 15.54 -5.56
CA ASN A 72 3.59 15.27 -4.55
C ASN A 72 3.35 13.76 -4.41
N PRO A 73 3.72 13.13 -3.27
CA PRO A 73 3.53 11.70 -3.07
C PRO A 73 2.06 11.23 -3.11
N LEU A 74 1.11 12.12 -2.79
CA LEU A 74 -0.33 11.81 -2.76
C LEU A 74 -0.91 11.46 -4.14
N ILE A 75 -0.30 11.93 -5.23
CA ILE A 75 -0.73 11.63 -6.61
C ILE A 75 -0.60 10.12 -6.93
N ARG A 76 0.19 9.38 -6.14
CA ARG A 76 0.48 7.96 -6.31
C ARG A 76 -0.53 7.02 -5.66
N PHE A 77 -1.54 7.56 -4.98
CA PHE A 77 -2.58 6.79 -4.30
C PHE A 77 -3.31 5.77 -5.19
N PRO A 78 -3.55 6.01 -6.51
CA PRO A 78 -4.22 5.04 -7.38
C PRO A 78 -3.49 3.70 -7.52
N ARG A 79 -2.18 3.63 -7.23
CA ARG A 79 -1.44 2.36 -7.22
C ARG A 79 -1.97 1.39 -6.14
N PHE A 80 -2.59 1.89 -5.07
CA PHE A 80 -3.24 1.04 -4.05
C PHE A 80 -4.45 0.28 -4.58
N LEU A 81 -5.05 0.69 -5.71
CA LEU A 81 -6.15 -0.05 -6.32
C LEU A 81 -5.73 -1.47 -6.72
N LYS A 82 -4.43 -1.72 -6.93
CA LYS A 82 -3.89 -3.04 -7.26
C LYS A 82 -3.79 -4.01 -6.08
N VAL A 83 -4.20 -3.61 -4.87
CA VAL A 83 -4.25 -4.47 -3.68
C VAL A 83 -5.12 -5.72 -3.90
N TYR A 84 -6.12 -5.67 -4.79
CA TYR A 84 -6.92 -6.86 -5.15
C TYR A 84 -6.05 -8.05 -5.61
N ARG A 85 -4.91 -7.77 -6.25
CA ARG A 85 -3.98 -8.80 -6.74
C ARG A 85 -3.26 -9.48 -5.58
N ALA A 86 -2.87 -8.73 -4.55
CA ALA A 86 -2.27 -9.26 -3.33
C ALA A 86 -3.27 -10.17 -2.60
N VAL A 87 -4.53 -9.75 -2.50
CA VAL A 87 -5.61 -10.57 -1.92
C VAL A 87 -5.78 -11.89 -2.69
N ASN A 88 -5.84 -11.84 -4.02
CA ASN A 88 -5.91 -13.07 -4.83
C ASN A 88 -4.67 -13.97 -4.63
N CYS A 89 -3.48 -13.38 -4.52
CA CYS A 89 -2.26 -14.13 -4.22
C CYS A 89 -2.35 -14.81 -2.85
N TYR A 90 -2.82 -14.14 -1.80
CA TYR A 90 -3.00 -14.75 -0.48
C TYR A 90 -3.93 -15.95 -0.53
N TYR A 91 -5.06 -15.86 -1.24
CA TYR A 91 -6.00 -16.96 -1.44
C TYR A 91 -5.39 -18.13 -2.22
N ILE A 92 -4.69 -17.85 -3.32
CA ILE A 92 -4.04 -18.88 -4.13
C ILE A 92 -2.98 -19.59 -3.29
N VAL A 93 -2.12 -18.86 -2.60
CA VAL A 93 -1.09 -19.46 -1.76
C VAL A 93 -1.74 -20.30 -0.68
N GLU A 94 -2.75 -19.77 0.04
CA GLU A 94 -3.48 -20.51 1.08
C GLU A 94 -3.97 -21.88 0.57
N SER A 95 -4.55 -21.92 -0.63
CA SER A 95 -5.06 -23.16 -1.25
C SER A 95 -3.98 -24.16 -1.66
N ARG A 96 -2.72 -23.71 -1.81
CA ARG A 96 -1.58 -24.52 -2.26
C ARG A 96 -0.63 -24.91 -1.13
N THR A 97 -0.72 -24.27 0.05
CA THR A 97 0.16 -24.62 1.17
C THR A 97 -0.25 -25.94 1.83
N VAL A 98 0.73 -26.64 2.38
CA VAL A 98 0.52 -27.83 3.22
C VAL A 98 -0.03 -27.47 4.61
N TYR A 99 0.21 -26.23 5.08
CA TYR A 99 -0.14 -25.76 6.42
C TYR A 99 -0.98 -24.47 6.37
N PRO A 100 -2.27 -24.54 6.00
CA PRO A 100 -3.11 -23.35 5.78
C PRO A 100 -3.28 -22.50 7.05
N ASN A 101 -3.35 -23.11 8.23
CA ASN A 101 -3.47 -22.37 9.49
C ASN A 101 -2.23 -21.52 9.80
N PHE A 102 -1.03 -22.01 9.48
CA PHE A 102 0.20 -21.24 9.65
C PHE A 102 0.25 -20.06 8.67
N TRP A 103 -0.16 -20.27 7.42
CA TRP A 103 -0.28 -19.21 6.42
C TRP A 103 -1.27 -18.11 6.84
N ARG A 104 -2.41 -18.49 7.43
CA ARG A 104 -3.39 -17.54 7.99
C ARG A 104 -2.79 -16.64 9.07
N VAL A 105 -1.99 -17.21 9.98
CA VAL A 105 -1.32 -16.44 11.04
C VAL A 105 -0.31 -15.46 10.44
N ILE A 106 0.48 -15.89 9.45
CA ILE A 106 1.42 -15.00 8.75
C ILE A 106 0.69 -13.83 8.08
N ASN A 107 -0.40 -14.11 7.35
CA ASN A 107 -1.18 -13.07 6.68
C ASN A 107 -1.77 -12.08 7.70
N LEU A 108 -2.27 -12.57 8.83
CA LEU A 108 -2.78 -11.74 9.90
C LEU A 108 -1.70 -10.80 10.46
N ILE A 109 -0.51 -11.35 10.77
CA ILE A 109 0.63 -10.56 11.24
C ILE A 109 1.04 -9.52 10.19
N HIS A 110 1.09 -9.91 8.91
CA HIS A 110 1.43 -9.00 7.82
C HIS A 110 0.44 -7.84 7.71
N ILE A 111 -0.87 -8.11 7.77
CA ILE A 111 -1.91 -7.08 7.76
C ILE A 111 -1.78 -6.16 8.97
N LEU A 112 -1.55 -6.71 10.17
CA LEU A 112 -1.36 -5.93 11.39
C LEU A 112 -0.16 -4.97 11.28
N LEU A 113 0.97 -5.45 10.74
CA LEU A 113 2.17 -4.63 10.53
C LEU A 113 1.94 -3.49 9.54
N ILE A 114 1.20 -3.75 8.45
CA ILE A 114 0.82 -2.71 7.48
C ILE A 114 -0.06 -1.65 8.15
N LEU A 115 -1.06 -2.07 8.93
CA LEU A 115 -1.91 -1.14 9.66
C LEU A 115 -1.09 -0.29 10.64
N ALA A 116 -0.20 -0.90 11.42
CA ALA A 116 0.68 -0.17 12.34
C ALA A 116 1.58 0.85 11.63
N HIS A 117 2.10 0.51 10.45
CA HIS A 117 2.85 1.46 9.63
C HIS A 117 1.98 2.63 9.17
N TRP A 118 0.79 2.37 8.66
CA TRP A 118 -0.13 3.41 8.16
C TRP A 118 -0.58 4.35 9.26
N PHE A 119 -1.05 3.81 10.39
CA PHE A 119 -1.47 4.62 11.53
C PHE A 119 -0.31 5.42 12.11
N GLY A 120 0.91 4.85 12.17
CA GLY A 120 2.11 5.59 12.59
C GLY A 120 2.48 6.71 11.63
N CYS A 121 2.41 6.49 10.31
CA CYS A 121 2.65 7.52 9.31
C CYS A 121 1.59 8.64 9.37
N PHE A 122 0.31 8.29 9.56
CA PHE A 122 -0.76 9.28 9.72
C PHE A 122 -0.61 10.09 11.01
N TYR A 123 -0.25 9.44 12.13
CA TYR A 123 0.04 10.13 13.39
C TYR A 123 1.13 11.19 13.22
N PHE A 124 2.23 10.84 12.53
CA PHE A 124 3.30 11.79 12.26
C PHE A 124 2.85 12.93 11.32
N LEU A 125 2.06 12.61 10.29
CA LEU A 125 1.51 13.61 9.36
C LEU A 125 0.55 14.58 10.07
N LEU A 126 -0.28 14.09 10.98
CA LEU A 126 -1.18 14.91 11.79
C LEU A 126 -0.39 15.81 12.75
N SER A 127 0.62 15.25 13.43
CA SER A 127 1.54 16.03 14.28
C SER A 127 2.26 17.14 13.50
N GLU A 128 2.64 16.88 12.23
CA GLU A 128 3.24 17.89 11.36
C GLU A 128 2.23 18.98 10.95
N ALA A 129 0.97 18.60 10.69
CA ALA A 129 -0.11 19.53 10.35
C ALA A 129 -0.48 20.47 11.50
N GLU A 130 -0.40 20.00 12.75
CA GLU A 130 -0.65 20.80 13.96
C GLU A 130 0.59 21.56 14.46
N GLY A 131 1.74 21.38 13.80
CA GLY A 131 2.98 22.10 14.14
C GLY A 131 3.67 21.58 15.40
N PHE A 132 3.54 20.29 15.70
CA PHE A 132 4.14 19.58 16.84
C PHE A 132 3.80 20.22 18.20
N GLN A 133 2.57 20.69 18.36
CA GLN A 133 2.04 21.26 19.60
C GLN A 133 1.32 20.18 20.41
N GLY A 134 1.43 20.19 21.73
CA GLY A 134 0.75 19.25 22.64
C GLY A 134 1.64 18.09 23.11
N ASP A 135 1.28 17.47 24.24
CA ASP A 135 1.99 16.30 24.77
C ASP A 135 1.63 15.01 24.01
N TRP A 136 0.49 15.00 23.31
CA TRP A 136 0.07 13.90 22.43
C TRP A 136 0.87 13.81 21.13
N ALA A 137 1.19 14.97 20.53
CA ALA A 137 1.90 15.06 19.26
C ALA A 137 3.36 14.59 19.38
N TYR A 138 3.97 14.23 18.24
CA TYR A 138 5.36 13.80 18.24
C TYR A 138 6.29 14.92 18.76
N PRO A 139 7.10 14.70 19.82
CA PRO A 139 7.90 15.76 20.42
C PRO A 139 9.04 16.20 19.49
N HIS A 140 8.92 17.40 18.92
CA HIS A 140 9.95 17.98 18.07
C HIS A 140 11.01 18.72 18.90
N ARG A 141 11.86 17.98 19.62
CA ARG A 141 12.99 18.59 20.37
C ARG A 141 14.22 18.74 19.47
N PRO A 142 14.87 19.92 19.39
CA PRO A 142 16.08 20.09 18.60
C PRO A 142 17.21 19.22 19.19
N GLY A 143 17.74 18.27 18.39
CA GLY A 143 18.75 17.28 18.82
C GLY A 143 18.56 15.92 18.12
N ASP A 144 18.77 14.82 18.86
CA ASP A 144 18.72 13.42 18.37
C ASP A 144 17.34 12.99 17.79
N TYR A 145 16.28 13.77 18.03
CA TYR A 145 14.93 13.57 17.49
C TYR A 145 14.77 14.01 16.02
N ALA A 146 15.80 14.61 15.41
CA ALA A 146 15.75 15.02 14.00
C ALA A 146 15.90 13.85 13.02
N THR A 147 16.46 12.71 13.45
CA THR A 147 16.76 11.58 12.56
C THR A 147 15.48 10.88 12.06
N LEU A 148 15.44 10.54 10.77
CA LEU A 148 14.30 9.85 10.15
C LEU A 148 13.95 8.54 10.86
N THR A 149 14.97 7.77 11.26
CA THR A 149 14.80 6.51 11.99
C THR A 149 14.09 6.72 13.32
N ARG A 150 14.44 7.78 14.06
CA ARG A 150 13.82 8.05 15.37
C ARG A 150 12.37 8.54 15.23
N LYS A 151 12.08 9.35 14.20
CA LYS A 151 10.71 9.77 13.87
C LYS A 151 9.84 8.56 13.54
N TYR A 152 10.32 7.70 12.65
CA TYR A 152 9.60 6.50 12.23
C TYR A 152 9.41 5.49 13.36
N LEU A 153 10.44 5.18 14.14
CA LEU A 153 10.33 4.24 15.26
C LEU A 153 9.41 4.78 16.37
N GLY A 154 9.46 6.08 16.64
CA GLY A 154 8.58 6.70 17.64
C GLY A 154 7.11 6.65 17.22
N SER A 155 6.80 6.98 15.97
CA SER A 155 5.42 6.92 15.48
C SER A 155 4.89 5.47 15.35
N LEU A 156 5.75 4.53 14.95
CA LEU A 156 5.38 3.11 14.90
C LEU A 156 5.18 2.51 16.29
N TYR A 157 5.97 2.93 17.29
CA TYR A 157 5.77 2.58 18.69
C TYR A 157 4.41 3.07 19.21
N TRP A 158 4.11 4.35 18.98
CA TRP A 158 2.80 4.94 19.32
C TRP A 158 1.66 4.14 18.68
N SER A 159 1.75 3.88 17.37
CA SER A 159 0.69 3.15 16.67
C SER A 159 0.53 1.71 17.15
N THR A 160 1.63 1.03 17.48
CA THR A 160 1.58 -0.36 17.98
C THR A 160 0.88 -0.41 19.33
N LEU A 161 1.24 0.47 20.29
CA LEU A 161 0.59 0.53 21.60
C LEU A 161 -0.90 0.83 21.51
N THR A 162 -1.31 1.71 20.60
CA THR A 162 -2.71 2.04 20.34
C THR A 162 -3.45 0.84 19.74
N LEU A 163 -2.88 0.19 18.72
CA LEU A 163 -3.50 -0.97 18.05
C LEU A 163 -3.59 -2.20 18.93
N THR A 164 -2.62 -2.42 19.82
CA THR A 164 -2.64 -3.53 20.80
C THR A 164 -3.38 -3.17 22.08
N THR A 165 -4.02 -2.01 22.14
CA THR A 165 -4.80 -1.51 23.29
C THR A 165 -4.04 -1.54 24.62
N ILE A 166 -2.71 -1.32 24.58
CA ILE A 166 -1.88 -1.21 25.79
C ILE A 166 -2.10 0.16 26.44
N GLY A 167 -2.25 1.21 25.61
CA GLY A 167 -2.84 2.49 26.02
C GLY A 167 -2.00 3.38 26.95
N ASP A 168 -0.71 3.10 27.13
CA ASP A 168 0.20 3.91 27.98
C ASP A 168 0.74 5.15 27.22
N LEU A 169 -0.17 5.92 26.64
CA LEU A 169 0.13 7.08 25.80
C LEU A 169 -0.62 8.31 26.32
N PRO A 170 -0.06 9.53 26.11
CA PRO A 170 -0.76 10.78 26.41
C PRO A 170 -2.14 10.81 25.71
N THR A 171 -3.12 11.45 26.34
CA THR A 171 -4.46 11.62 25.78
C THR A 171 -4.48 12.76 24.76
N PRO A 172 -5.32 12.67 23.71
CA PRO A 172 -5.48 13.75 22.75
C PRO A 172 -5.96 15.03 23.45
N GLU A 173 -5.40 16.16 23.04
CA GLU A 173 -5.63 17.51 23.54
C GLU A 173 -6.50 18.35 22.57
N THR A 174 -6.49 18.03 21.26
CA THR A 174 -7.27 18.77 20.25
C THR A 174 -8.45 17.98 19.71
N ASN A 175 -9.42 18.68 19.08
CA ASN A 175 -10.57 18.03 18.43
C ASN A 175 -10.21 17.32 17.11
N ALA A 176 -9.00 17.52 16.59
CA ALA A 176 -8.54 16.93 15.34
C ALA A 176 -7.81 15.59 15.54
N GLU A 177 -7.37 15.32 16.78
CA GLU A 177 -6.73 14.09 17.26
C GLU A 177 -7.74 13.00 17.64
#